data_AF-A0A1X7P4Q9-F1
#
_entry.id   AF-A0A1X7P4Q9-F1
#
_cell.length_a   1.000
_cell.length_b   1.000
_cell.length_c   1.000
_cell.angle_alpha   90.00
_cell.angle_beta   90.00
_cell.angle_gamma   90.00
#
_symmetry.space_group_name_H-M   'P 1'
#
loop_
_entity.id
_entity.type
_entity.pdbx_description
1 polymer ?
#
loop_
_entity_poly.entity_id
_entity_poly.type
_entity_poly.pdbx_seq_one_letter_code
_entity_poly.pdbx_strand_id
1 'polypeptide(L)'
;MSFSRRASALLLSAAALATSALIAPTASAAESQCPTGFSCVWTDANYSSSYSGRGNANYTEWYAVGGYVFNDTISSLKNRYPGRKIWFQHADRGGAQLWITQNYKIANLQNAGTGLASHPNWNDFISSVD
;
A
#
# COMPACT_ATOMS: atom_id res chain seq x y z
N MET A 1 33.48 -76.00 10.36
CA MET A 1 34.26 -74.91 10.96
C MET A 1 34.22 -73.74 9.99
N SER A 2 34.01 -72.47 10.31
CA SER A 2 33.65 -71.75 11.51
C SER A 2 33.47 -70.28 11.10
N PHE A 3 32.57 -69.57 11.77
CA PHE A 3 32.41 -68.11 11.90
C PHE A 3 32.16 -67.19 10.68
N SER A 4 30.88 -66.80 10.60
CA SER A 4 30.40 -65.45 10.28
C SER A 4 31.17 -64.36 11.04
N ARG A 5 31.60 -63.30 10.35
CA ARG A 5 31.88 -61.98 10.96
C ARG A 5 31.35 -60.87 10.07
N ARG A 6 30.45 -60.10 10.67
CA ARG A 6 29.81 -58.88 10.18
C ARG A 6 30.85 -57.77 9.99
N ALA A 7 30.68 -56.95 8.96
CA ALA A 7 31.25 -55.60 8.92
C ALA A 7 30.19 -54.65 8.38
N SER A 8 29.62 -53.87 9.29
CA SER A 8 28.70 -52.77 9.04
C SER A 8 29.43 -51.64 8.33
N ALA A 9 28.80 -51.05 7.31
CA ALA A 9 29.13 -49.72 6.85
C ALA A 9 27.82 -48.94 6.70
N LEU A 10 27.50 -48.15 7.73
CA LEU A 10 26.48 -47.11 7.66
C LEU A 10 27.03 -45.97 6.80
N LEU A 11 26.52 -45.85 5.57
CA LEU A 11 26.67 -44.63 4.78
C LEU A 11 25.60 -43.64 5.23
N LEU A 12 26.00 -42.66 6.05
CA LEU A 12 25.19 -41.47 6.30
C LEU A 12 25.30 -40.54 5.10
N SER A 13 24.31 -40.61 4.22
CA SER A 13 24.10 -39.60 3.16
C SER A 13 23.52 -38.34 3.80
N ALA A 14 24.36 -37.32 4.02
CA ALA A 14 23.92 -36.00 4.44
C ALA A 14 23.13 -35.33 3.32
N ALA A 15 21.80 -35.29 3.44
CA ALA A 15 20.95 -34.48 2.57
C ALA A 15 21.09 -33.01 3.00
N ALA A 16 21.88 -32.23 2.26
CA ALA A 16 21.90 -30.78 2.38
C ALA A 16 20.60 -30.20 1.82
N LEU A 17 19.63 -29.94 2.69
CA LEU A 17 18.44 -29.16 2.36
C LEU A 17 18.88 -27.69 2.19
N ALA A 18 19.10 -27.28 0.94
CA ALA A 18 19.20 -25.87 0.58
C ALA A 18 17.81 -25.23 0.72
N THR A 19 17.49 -24.76 1.93
CA THR A 19 16.33 -23.90 2.19
C THR A 19 16.55 -22.57 1.49
N SER A 20 16.17 -22.52 0.21
CA SER A 20 15.99 -21.27 -0.51
C SER A 20 14.81 -20.57 0.15
N ALA A 21 15.08 -19.62 1.05
CA ALA A 21 14.07 -18.73 1.56
C ALA A 21 13.53 -17.94 0.36
N LEU A 22 12.38 -18.37 -0.16
CA LEU A 22 11.58 -17.59 -1.08
C LEU A 22 11.17 -16.34 -0.31
N ILE A 23 11.92 -15.25 -0.50
CA ILE A 23 11.47 -13.93 -0.10
C ILE A 23 10.31 -13.65 -1.05
N ALA A 24 9.09 -14.00 -0.61
CA ALA A 24 7.89 -13.63 -1.33
C ALA A 24 7.96 -12.11 -1.53
N PRO A 25 7.85 -11.59 -2.76
CA PRO A 25 7.76 -10.15 -2.94
C PRO A 25 6.58 -9.71 -2.09
N THR A 26 6.83 -8.82 -1.12
CA THR A 26 5.76 -8.02 -0.54
C THR A 26 5.02 -7.45 -1.73
N ALA A 27 3.75 -7.84 -1.92
CA ALA A 27 2.97 -7.40 -3.05
C ALA A 27 2.90 -5.86 -2.98
N SER A 28 3.80 -5.18 -3.70
CA SER A 28 3.73 -3.73 -3.84
C SER A 28 2.47 -3.47 -4.62
N ALA A 29 1.61 -2.61 -4.07
CA ALA A 29 0.50 -2.13 -4.87
C ALA A 29 1.03 -1.43 -6.13
N ALA A 30 0.20 -1.38 -7.18
CA ALA A 30 0.53 -0.78 -8.46
C ALA A 30 -0.63 0.11 -8.93
N GLU A 31 -0.34 1.14 -9.74
CA GLU A 31 -1.35 2.08 -10.27
C GLU A 31 -2.54 1.36 -10.93
N SER A 32 -2.28 0.24 -11.61
CA SER A 32 -3.26 -0.56 -12.34
C SER A 32 -4.29 -1.22 -11.43
N GLN A 33 -4.00 -1.37 -10.14
CA GLN A 33 -4.92 -2.00 -9.18
C GLN A 33 -6.12 -1.13 -8.86
N CYS A 34 -6.07 0.18 -9.14
CA CYS A 34 -7.22 1.04 -8.92
C CYS A 34 -8.35 0.70 -9.90
N PRO A 35 -9.48 0.11 -9.47
CA PRO A 35 -10.53 -0.31 -10.38
C PRO A 35 -11.36 0.90 -10.84
N THR A 36 -12.05 0.76 -11.97
CA THR A 36 -13.05 1.74 -12.40
C THR A 36 -14.13 1.86 -11.31
N GLY A 37 -14.58 3.08 -11.00
CA GLY A 37 -15.59 3.30 -9.96
C GLY A 37 -15.03 3.62 -8.58
N PHE A 38 -13.71 3.59 -8.40
CA PHE A 38 -13.06 3.81 -7.11
C PHE A 38 -12.17 5.05 -7.13
N SER A 39 -11.90 5.61 -5.96
CA SER A 39 -10.85 6.59 -5.77
C SER A 39 -9.81 6.04 -4.82
N CYS A 40 -8.58 6.06 -5.28
CA CYS A 40 -7.53 5.23 -4.75
C CYS A 40 -6.38 6.07 -4.21
N VAL A 41 -5.75 5.57 -3.16
CA VAL A 41 -4.60 6.18 -2.50
C VAL A 41 -3.53 5.14 -2.22
N TRP A 42 -2.29 5.60 -2.16
CA TRP A 42 -1.11 4.80 -1.85
C TRP A 42 -0.23 5.53 -0.86
N THR A 43 0.45 4.78 0.01
CA THR A 43 1.32 5.39 1.01
C THR A 43 2.59 5.98 0.42
N ASP A 44 3.01 5.44 -0.72
CA ASP A 44 4.24 5.86 -1.37
C ASP A 44 3.92 6.61 -2.67
N ALA A 45 4.90 7.37 -3.15
CA ALA A 45 4.83 7.97 -4.47
C ALA A 45 4.78 6.87 -5.56
N ASN A 46 4.34 7.26 -6.76
CA ASN A 46 4.24 6.40 -7.93
C ASN A 46 3.36 5.15 -7.73
N TYR A 47 2.32 5.27 -6.89
CA TYR A 47 1.27 4.26 -6.73
C TYR A 47 1.77 2.91 -6.21
N SER A 48 2.63 2.96 -5.18
CA SER A 48 3.32 1.79 -4.63
C SER A 48 3.03 1.56 -3.14
N SER A 49 3.54 0.46 -2.58
CA SER A 49 3.40 0.11 -1.15
C SER A 49 1.95 -0.19 -0.73
N SER A 50 1.50 0.29 0.43
CA SER A 50 0.15 0.09 0.96
C SER A 50 -0.89 0.85 0.13
N TYR A 51 -2.05 0.25 -0.10
CA TYR A 51 -3.07 0.74 -1.03
C TYR A 51 -4.49 0.72 -0.44
N SER A 52 -5.27 1.73 -0.78
CA SER A 52 -6.72 1.75 -0.56
C SER A 52 -7.47 2.17 -1.80
N GLY A 53 -8.49 1.41 -2.18
CA GLY A 53 -9.46 1.80 -3.21
C GLY A 53 -10.70 2.49 -2.66
N ARG A 54 -10.86 2.64 -1.34
CA ARG A 54 -12.15 3.04 -0.76
C ARG A 54 -12.39 4.54 -0.94
N GLY A 55 -13.38 4.88 -1.75
CA GLY A 55 -13.60 6.25 -2.16
C GLY A 55 -14.44 7.12 -1.25
N ASN A 56 -15.04 6.57 -0.19
CA ASN A 56 -15.72 7.31 0.86
C ASN A 56 -15.25 6.71 2.20
N ALA A 57 -14.21 7.32 2.76
CA ALA A 57 -13.48 6.74 3.88
C ALA A 57 -12.93 7.84 4.79
N ASN A 58 -12.93 7.54 6.09
CA ASN A 58 -12.11 8.23 7.08
C ASN A 58 -10.83 7.40 7.27
N TYR A 59 -9.68 7.93 6.90
CA TYR A 59 -8.41 7.19 6.88
C TYR A 59 -7.79 7.02 8.26
N THR A 60 -8.40 7.60 9.31
CA THR A 60 -8.07 7.34 10.73
C THR A 60 -8.55 5.96 11.20
N GLU A 61 -9.50 5.33 10.50
CA GLU A 61 -10.08 4.06 10.92
C GLU A 61 -9.20 2.88 10.49
N TRP A 62 -8.87 1.99 11.42
CA TRP A 62 -8.14 0.73 11.14
C TRP A 62 -8.84 -0.14 10.09
N TYR A 63 -10.18 -0.14 10.12
CA TYR A 63 -11.01 -0.93 9.22
C TYR A 63 -11.31 -0.23 7.90
N ALA A 64 -10.85 1.02 7.70
CA ALA A 64 -11.09 1.73 6.45
C ALA A 64 -10.59 0.91 5.24
N VAL A 65 -9.58 0.06 5.45
CA VAL A 65 -8.87 -0.64 4.37
C VAL A 65 -8.19 -1.96 4.78
N GLY A 66 -8.86 -2.83 5.54
CA GLY A 66 -8.34 -4.19 5.77
C GLY A 66 -7.15 -4.29 6.73
N GLY A 67 -7.07 -3.37 7.71
CA GLY A 67 -6.09 -3.45 8.81
C GLY A 67 -4.89 -2.51 8.67
N TYR A 68 -5.06 -1.36 8.02
CA TYR A 68 -4.04 -0.32 7.94
C TYR A 68 -4.71 1.06 8.02
N VAL A 69 -4.11 1.97 8.79
CA VAL A 69 -4.54 3.36 8.97
C VAL A 69 -3.75 4.23 8.00
N PHE A 70 -4.43 4.84 7.03
CA PHE A 70 -3.81 5.64 5.95
C PHE A 70 -3.64 7.12 6.33
N ASN A 71 -4.19 7.54 7.46
CA ASN A 71 -4.14 8.91 7.94
C ASN A 71 -2.72 9.48 7.89
N ASP A 72 -2.55 10.60 7.19
CA ASP A 72 -1.27 11.32 7.10
C ASP A 72 -0.10 10.43 6.63
N THR A 73 -0.39 9.47 5.74
CA THR A 73 0.66 8.62 5.12
C THR A 73 0.52 8.53 3.60
N ILE A 74 -0.45 9.24 3.00
CA ILE A 74 -0.78 9.13 1.58
C ILE A 74 0.16 10.02 0.77
N SER A 75 0.89 9.42 -0.18
CA SER A 75 1.86 10.12 -1.04
C SER A 75 1.51 10.09 -2.53
N SER A 76 0.54 9.27 -2.96
CA SER A 76 -0.01 9.32 -4.32
C SER A 76 -1.47 8.89 -4.39
N LEU A 77 -2.20 9.37 -5.40
CA LEU A 77 -3.63 9.11 -5.56
C LEU A 77 -4.09 9.07 -7.01
N LYS A 78 -5.25 8.45 -7.23
CA LYS A 78 -5.90 8.34 -8.53
C LYS A 78 -7.41 8.29 -8.36
N ASN A 79 -8.11 9.17 -9.07
CA ASN A 79 -9.56 9.13 -9.10
C ASN A 79 -10.05 8.37 -10.33
N ARG A 80 -10.69 7.20 -10.15
CA ARG A 80 -11.44 6.50 -11.20
C ARG A 80 -12.94 6.46 -10.93
N TYR A 81 -13.40 7.17 -9.90
CA TYR A 81 -14.81 7.34 -9.62
C TYR A 81 -15.44 8.27 -10.66
N PRO A 82 -16.67 8.00 -11.13
CA PRO A 82 -17.38 8.88 -12.05
C PRO A 82 -17.59 10.28 -11.45
N GLY A 83 -16.98 11.29 -12.05
CA GLY A 83 -17.03 12.67 -11.56
C GLY A 83 -15.90 13.06 -10.61
N ARG A 84 -16.17 14.03 -9.75
CA ARG A 84 -15.17 14.66 -8.86
C ARG A 84 -15.18 14.01 -7.49
N LYS A 85 -13.99 13.87 -6.92
CA LYS A 85 -13.75 13.46 -5.54
C LYS A 85 -12.99 14.54 -4.80
N ILE A 86 -13.26 14.69 -3.51
CA ILE A 86 -12.60 15.65 -2.64
C ILE A 86 -11.87 14.88 -1.55
N TRP A 87 -10.56 15.08 -1.46
CA TRP A 87 -9.74 14.64 -0.33
C TRP A 87 -9.57 15.79 0.64
N PHE A 88 -9.54 15.45 1.93
CA PHE A 88 -9.57 16.42 3.01
C PHE A 88 -8.37 16.24 3.92
N GLN A 89 -7.88 17.37 4.43
CA GLN A 89 -6.79 17.41 5.40
C GLN A 89 -7.15 16.68 6.69
N HIS A 90 -8.39 16.83 7.17
CA HIS A 90 -8.83 16.25 8.43
C HIS A 90 -9.77 15.08 8.22
N ALA A 91 -9.88 14.26 9.26
CA ALA A 91 -10.95 13.30 9.42
C ALA A 91 -12.32 13.96 9.25
N ASP A 92 -13.33 13.15 8.94
CA ASP A 92 -14.73 13.60 8.82
C ASP A 92 -14.93 14.78 7.83
N ARG A 93 -14.09 14.83 6.79
CA ARG A 93 -14.16 15.78 5.66
C ARG A 93 -13.92 17.24 6.07
N GLY A 94 -13.01 17.47 7.02
CA GLY A 94 -12.64 18.80 7.50
C GLY A 94 -11.32 19.36 6.90
N GLY A 95 -11.09 20.65 7.13
CA GLY A 95 -9.82 21.32 6.79
C GLY A 95 -9.67 21.67 5.31
N ALA A 96 -8.42 21.77 4.86
CA ALA A 96 -8.12 22.03 3.45
C ALA A 96 -8.67 20.93 2.53
N GLN A 97 -8.87 21.28 1.25
CA GLN A 97 -9.49 20.38 0.27
C GLN A 97 -8.66 20.24 -1.00
N LEU A 98 -8.53 19.01 -1.48
CA LEU A 98 -7.91 18.66 -2.76
C LEU A 98 -8.96 18.05 -3.69
N TRP A 99 -9.21 18.73 -4.80
CA TRP A 99 -10.27 18.39 -5.75
C TRP A 99 -9.68 17.66 -6.94
N ILE A 100 -10.12 16.43 -7.19
CA ILE A 100 -9.58 15.61 -8.28
C ILE A 100 -10.73 15.14 -9.17
N THR A 101 -10.66 15.48 -10.45
CA THR A 101 -11.62 15.05 -11.46
C THR A 101 -11.40 13.60 -11.87
N GLN A 102 -12.40 13.01 -12.52
CA GLN A 102 -12.34 11.63 -13.00
C GLN A 102 -11.12 11.41 -13.90
N ASN A 103 -10.46 10.28 -13.72
CA ASN A 103 -9.24 9.83 -14.40
C ASN A 103 -7.99 10.68 -14.13
N TYR A 104 -8.08 11.74 -13.32
CA TYR A 104 -6.91 12.47 -12.89
C TYR A 104 -6.16 11.70 -11.79
N LYS A 105 -4.84 11.86 -11.79
CA LYS A 105 -3.92 11.17 -10.89
C LYS A 105 -2.77 12.07 -10.51
N ILE A 106 -2.26 11.89 -9.30
CA ILE A 106 -1.08 12.59 -8.79
C ILE A 106 -0.09 11.52 -8.34
N ALA A 107 1.04 11.42 -9.05
CA ALA A 107 2.06 10.41 -8.77
C ALA A 107 2.93 10.76 -7.56
N ASN A 108 3.05 12.04 -7.22
CA ASN A 108 3.77 12.49 -6.04
C ASN A 108 3.06 13.73 -5.46
N LEU A 109 2.48 13.61 -4.28
CA LEU A 109 1.73 14.67 -3.62
C LEU A 109 2.62 15.80 -3.08
N GLN A 110 3.95 15.61 -3.00
CA GLN A 110 4.88 16.69 -2.72
C GLN A 110 4.84 17.80 -3.79
N ASN A 111 4.41 17.45 -5.01
CA ASN A 111 4.26 18.39 -6.12
C ASN A 111 2.89 19.08 -6.14
N ALA A 112 1.98 18.70 -5.25
CA ALA A 112 0.65 19.30 -5.14
C ALA A 112 0.62 20.25 -3.94
N GLY A 113 0.60 21.56 -4.21
CA GLY A 113 0.56 22.58 -3.16
C GLY A 113 -0.80 22.65 -2.44
N THR A 114 -0.78 22.94 -1.14
CA THR A 114 -1.99 23.17 -0.32
C THR A 114 -2.37 24.65 -0.22
N GLY A 115 -1.39 25.56 -0.44
CA GLY A 115 -1.53 26.99 -0.13
C GLY A 115 -1.41 27.32 1.36
N LEU A 116 -1.09 26.35 2.22
CA LEU A 116 -0.92 26.55 3.66
C LEU A 116 0.55 26.71 4.03
N ALA A 117 0.86 27.67 4.90
CA ALA A 117 2.22 27.86 5.42
C ALA A 117 2.67 26.72 6.35
N SER A 118 1.73 26.11 7.08
CA SER A 118 2.02 25.04 8.05
C SER A 118 2.30 23.69 7.39
N HIS A 119 1.82 23.48 6.16
CA HIS A 119 2.00 22.23 5.44
C HIS A 119 1.92 22.49 3.92
N PRO A 120 3.03 22.76 3.24
CA PRO A 120 3.01 23.40 1.91
C PRO A 120 2.49 22.52 0.78
N ASN A 121 2.43 21.19 0.96
CA ASN A 121 2.00 20.23 -0.05
C ASN A 121 1.08 19.15 0.53
N TRP A 122 0.51 18.30 -0.32
CA TRP A 122 -0.50 17.32 0.07
C TRP A 122 0.07 15.97 0.52
N ASN A 123 1.39 15.80 0.50
CA ASN A 123 2.04 14.57 0.91
C ASN A 123 1.79 14.32 2.40
N ASP A 124 1.34 13.12 2.77
CA ASP A 124 1.13 12.76 4.17
C ASP A 124 0.21 13.74 4.92
N PHE A 125 -0.73 14.36 4.20
CA PHE A 125 -1.62 15.40 4.74
C PHE A 125 -3.10 15.04 4.67
N ILE A 126 -3.42 13.90 4.07
CA ILE A 126 -4.79 13.48 3.78
C ILE A 126 -5.30 12.57 4.90
N SER A 127 -6.49 12.88 5.40
CA SER A 127 -7.15 12.13 6.47
C SER A 127 -8.54 11.60 6.10
N SER A 128 -9.21 12.12 5.06
CA SER A 128 -10.49 11.55 4.60
C SER A 128 -10.83 11.88 3.13
N VAL A 129 -11.87 11.23 2.59
CA VAL A 129 -12.40 11.43 1.23
C VAL A 129 -13.94 11.34 1.23
N ASP A 130 -14.62 12.09 0.34
CA ASP A 130 -16.09 12.24 0.34
C ASP A 130 -16.94 11.02 -0.04
#